data_AF-A0A3A2ZNX0-F1
#
_entry.id   AF-A0A3A2ZNX0-F1
#
_cell.length_a   1.000
_cell.length_b   1.000
_cell.length_c   1.000
_cell.angle_alpha   90.00
_cell.angle_beta   90.00
_cell.angle_gamma   90.00
#
_symmetry.space_group_name_H-M   'P 1'
#
loop_
_entity.id
_entity.type
_entity.pdbx_description
1 polymer ?
#
loop_
_entity_poly.entity_id
_entity_poly.type
_entity_poly.pdbx_seq_one_letter_code
_entity_poly.pdbx_strand_id
1 'polypeptide(L)'
;MGAAMIRSDTVPEISDVLHAAQTDGKDASHPLLLLFHLFLSHHRTTSEMLLKILEKVETVDSEIMGELQSEKANERPSSAGSHSQGRKKICDFGQLSQMLHEARMELVELAKRNTFESQLRGLLQKELKDESHLIWRMNMYTELSKRHGQYIQSLPERISSQTTVIYSLIARRDARLQYKLAKETVKDSKAMKTLAIITIFFLPGTFVATLFATNMISFTKGQEGWIYAVVVVPLTVIIMVSWILWIRKKKNPYRESDEEQDLESVNDPMLITKKVFKWD
;
A
#
# COMPACT_ATOMS: atom_id res chain seq x y z
N MET A 1 -19.64 -4.31 -18.45
CA MET A 1 -20.84 -5.14 -18.23
C MET A 1 -20.46 -6.28 -17.31
N GLY A 2 -20.54 -6.07 -15.99
CA GLY A 2 -20.39 -7.12 -15.00
C GLY A 2 -21.78 -7.40 -14.45
N ALA A 3 -22.32 -8.58 -14.73
CA ALA A 3 -23.58 -9.03 -14.19
C ALA A 3 -23.42 -9.18 -12.67
N ALA A 4 -23.87 -8.18 -11.92
CA ALA A 4 -24.09 -8.31 -10.49
C ALA A 4 -25.21 -9.34 -10.31
N MET A 5 -24.81 -10.58 -10.03
CA MET A 5 -25.67 -11.67 -9.65
C MET A 5 -26.40 -11.24 -8.38
N ILE A 6 -27.65 -10.79 -8.52
CA ILE A 6 -28.52 -10.47 -7.39
C ILE A 6 -28.73 -11.78 -6.65
N ARG A 7 -27.97 -11.96 -5.57
CA ARG A 7 -28.03 -13.13 -4.70
C ARG A 7 -29.42 -13.16 -4.06
N SER A 8 -30.26 -14.11 -4.47
CA SER A 8 -31.64 -14.25 -4.00
C SER A 8 -31.76 -14.62 -2.52
N ASP A 9 -30.64 -14.86 -1.85
CA ASP A 9 -30.56 -15.22 -0.42
C ASP A 9 -30.91 -14.05 0.53
N THR A 10 -31.18 -12.84 0.02
CA THR A 10 -31.33 -11.61 0.83
C THR A 10 -32.72 -10.97 0.81
N VAL A 11 -33.68 -11.64 0.17
CA VAL A 11 -35.10 -11.28 0.26
C VAL A 11 -35.66 -12.07 1.45
N PRO A 12 -36.28 -11.41 2.44
CA PRO A 12 -36.99 -12.15 3.48
C PRO A 12 -38.00 -13.06 2.79
N GLU A 13 -37.92 -14.37 3.07
CA GLU A 13 -38.81 -15.34 2.43
C GLU A 13 -40.25 -14.89 2.71
N ILE A 14 -40.96 -14.48 1.65
CA ILE A 14 -42.31 -13.93 1.78
C ILE A 14 -43.22 -14.99 2.41
N SER A 15 -42.91 -16.28 2.18
CA SER A 15 -43.43 -17.45 2.88
C SER A 15 -43.32 -17.31 4.41
N ASP A 16 -42.14 -17.03 4.95
CA ASP A 16 -41.91 -16.89 6.40
C ASP A 16 -42.69 -15.70 6.98
N VAL A 17 -42.73 -14.59 6.25
CA VAL A 17 -43.47 -13.39 6.65
C VAL A 17 -44.98 -13.67 6.65
N LEU A 18 -45.50 -14.34 5.62
CA LEU A 18 -46.91 -14.71 5.54
C LEU A 18 -47.29 -15.77 6.59
N HIS A 19 -46.44 -16.78 6.81
CA HIS A 19 -46.68 -17.80 7.81
C HIS A 19 -46.73 -17.19 9.21
N ALA A 20 -45.77 -16.32 9.55
CA ALA A 20 -45.74 -15.62 10.83
C ALA A 20 -46.97 -14.73 11.03
N ALA A 21 -47.37 -13.98 9.98
CA ALA A 21 -48.56 -13.14 10.01
C ALA A 21 -49.87 -13.97 10.11
N GLN A 22 -49.92 -15.16 9.51
CA GLN A 22 -51.08 -16.04 9.56
C GLN A 22 -51.23 -16.75 10.92
N THR A 23 -50.12 -17.02 11.63
CA THR A 23 -50.16 -17.49 13.01
C THR A 23 -50.57 -16.41 14.00
N ASP A 24 -50.00 -15.20 13.93
CA ASP A 24 -50.37 -14.10 14.84
C ASP A 24 -51.76 -13.54 14.53
N GLY A 25 -52.21 -13.61 13.26
CA GLY A 25 -53.54 -13.21 12.82
C GLY A 25 -54.70 -14.07 13.33
N LYS A 26 -54.41 -15.27 13.88
CA LYS A 26 -55.41 -16.10 14.57
C LYS A 26 -55.80 -15.56 15.95
N ASP A 27 -54.91 -14.80 16.60
CA ASP A 27 -55.11 -14.27 17.95
C ASP A 27 -55.51 -12.77 17.96
N ALA A 28 -55.08 -11.99 16.97
CA ALA A 28 -55.51 -10.59 16.79
C ALA A 28 -55.46 -10.17 15.32
N SER A 29 -56.62 -9.93 14.70
CA SER A 29 -56.72 -9.52 13.29
C SER A 29 -56.59 -8.00 13.11
N HIS A 30 -55.36 -7.47 13.09
CA HIS A 30 -55.10 -6.06 12.80
C HIS A 30 -54.67 -5.85 11.32
N PRO A 31 -55.19 -4.86 10.58
CA PRO A 31 -54.86 -4.64 9.16
C PRO A 31 -53.38 -4.32 8.92
N LEU A 32 -52.65 -3.86 9.94
CA LEU A 32 -51.21 -3.52 9.85
C LEU A 32 -50.27 -4.63 10.31
N LEU A 33 -50.80 -5.81 10.66
CA LEU A 33 -49.99 -6.92 11.16
C LEU A 33 -48.99 -7.41 10.09
N LEU A 34 -49.41 -7.49 8.83
CA LEU A 34 -48.52 -7.80 7.70
C LEU A 34 -47.36 -6.79 7.58
N LEU A 35 -47.68 -5.49 7.70
CA LEU A 35 -46.69 -4.41 7.59
C LEU A 35 -45.70 -4.43 8.75
N PHE A 36 -46.18 -4.79 9.95
CA PHE A 36 -45.35 -5.02 11.12
C PHE A 36 -44.42 -6.21 10.95
N HIS A 37 -44.92 -7.37 10.49
CA HIS A 37 -44.07 -8.54 10.22
C HIS A 37 -43.06 -8.29 9.10
N LEU A 38 -43.42 -7.54 8.06
CA LEU A 38 -42.49 -7.09 7.02
C LEU A 38 -41.37 -6.23 7.63
N PHE A 39 -41.73 -5.28 8.50
CA PHE A 39 -40.75 -4.46 9.23
C PHE A 39 -39.80 -5.30 10.08
N LEU A 40 -40.32 -6.26 10.86
CA LEU A 40 -39.51 -7.16 11.69
C LEU A 40 -38.55 -8.01 10.86
N SER A 41 -39.05 -8.56 9.76
CA SER A 41 -38.25 -9.37 8.85
C SER A 41 -37.12 -8.55 8.22
N HIS A 42 -37.44 -7.34 7.74
CA HIS A 42 -36.46 -6.41 7.19
C HIS A 42 -35.42 -5.96 8.23
N HIS A 43 -35.84 -5.67 9.46
CA HIS A 43 -34.95 -5.30 10.56
C HIS A 43 -33.97 -6.43 10.92
N ARG A 44 -34.46 -7.68 10.93
CA ARG A 44 -33.63 -8.87 11.18
C ARG A 44 -32.55 -9.02 10.10
N THR A 45 -32.92 -9.00 8.83
CA THR A 45 -31.96 -9.11 7.73
C THR A 45 -30.95 -7.96 7.75
N THR A 46 -31.40 -6.73 8.01
CA THR A 46 -30.53 -5.55 8.15
C THR A 46 -29.48 -5.74 9.24
N SER A 47 -29.88 -6.31 10.38
CA SER A 47 -28.98 -6.60 11.49
C SER A 47 -27.93 -7.67 11.13
N GLU A 48 -28.35 -8.74 10.44
CA GLU A 48 -27.44 -9.81 9.99
C GLU A 48 -26.41 -9.30 8.97
N MET A 49 -26.82 -8.46 8.01
CA MET A 49 -25.90 -7.84 7.06
C MET A 49 -24.94 -6.85 7.75
N LEU A 50 -25.43 -6.07 8.72
CA LEU A 50 -24.59 -5.16 9.50
C LEU A 50 -23.47 -5.90 10.24
N LEU A 51 -23.80 -7.03 10.88
CA LEU A 51 -22.81 -7.84 11.61
C LEU A 51 -21.73 -8.40 10.68
N LYS A 52 -22.11 -8.89 9.48
CA LYS A 52 -21.15 -9.36 8.47
C LYS A 52 -20.20 -8.25 8.01
N ILE A 53 -20.71 -7.03 7.80
CA ILE A 53 -19.88 -5.88 7.42
C ILE A 53 -18.95 -5.50 8.58
N LEU A 54 -19.45 -5.49 9.82
CA LEU A 54 -18.65 -5.19 11.01
C LEU A 54 -17.49 -6.18 11.17
N GLU A 55 -17.76 -7.48 11.00
CA GLU A 55 -16.75 -8.54 11.05
C GLU A 55 -15.65 -8.35 9.99
N LYS A 56 -16.03 -8.00 8.75
CA LYS A 56 -15.07 -7.68 7.69
C LYS A 56 -14.19 -6.48 8.07
N VAL A 57 -14.80 -5.41 8.58
CA VAL A 57 -14.09 -4.18 8.98
C VAL A 57 -13.17 -4.42 10.18
N GLU A 58 -13.57 -5.26 11.13
CA GLU A 58 -12.75 -5.67 12.28
C GLU A 58 -11.57 -6.54 11.86
N THR A 59 -11.81 -7.48 10.93
CA THR A 59 -10.74 -8.31 10.36
C THR A 59 -9.68 -7.43 9.70
N VAL A 60 -10.10 -6.46 8.88
CA VAL A 60 -9.19 -5.49 8.25
C VAL A 60 -8.42 -4.67 9.30
N ASP A 61 -9.10 -4.21 10.35
CA ASP A 61 -8.47 -3.44 11.43
C ASP A 61 -7.36 -4.24 12.13
N SER A 62 -7.65 -5.50 12.46
CA SER A 62 -6.71 -6.38 13.15
C SER A 62 -5.46 -6.66 12.31
N GLU A 63 -5.59 -6.83 10.99
CA GLU A 63 -4.48 -7.07 10.08
C GLU A 63 -3.62 -5.80 9.93
N ILE A 64 -4.24 -4.62 9.79
CA ILE A 64 -3.54 -3.33 9.75
C ILE A 64 -2.74 -3.11 11.04
N MET A 65 -3.36 -3.34 12.20
CA MET A 65 -2.71 -3.18 13.50
C MET A 65 -1.56 -4.17 13.68
N GLY A 66 -1.74 -5.41 13.20
CA GLY A 66 -0.68 -6.42 13.16
C GLY A 66 0.54 -5.96 12.36
N GLU A 67 0.35 -5.38 11.17
CA GLU A 67 1.46 -4.89 10.34
C GLU A 67 2.17 -3.69 10.98
N LEU A 68 1.41 -2.73 11.53
CA LEU A 68 1.98 -1.57 12.23
C LEU A 68 2.82 -1.98 13.45
N GLN A 69 2.38 -2.97 14.22
CA GLN A 69 3.14 -3.51 15.35
C GLN A 69 4.39 -4.27 14.89
N SER A 70 4.24 -5.11 13.86
CA SER A 70 5.31 -5.85 13.19
C SER A 70 6.42 -4.94 12.67
N GLU A 71 6.06 -3.76 12.17
CA GLU A 71 7.01 -2.76 11.68
C GLU A 71 7.72 -2.04 12.83
N LYS A 72 6.99 -1.58 13.86
CA LYS A 72 7.58 -0.97 15.07
C LYS A 72 8.58 -1.90 15.77
N ALA A 73 8.31 -3.21 15.79
CA ALA A 73 9.22 -4.19 16.36
C ALA A 73 10.54 -4.31 15.57
N ASN A 74 10.50 -4.09 14.25
CA ASN A 74 11.67 -4.19 13.37
C ASN A 74 12.54 -2.92 13.35
N GLU A 75 11.98 -1.78 13.78
CA GLU A 75 12.71 -0.50 13.90
C GLU A 75 13.45 -0.35 15.23
N ARG A 76 13.10 -1.14 16.27
CA ARG A 76 13.86 -1.14 17.53
C ARG A 76 15.21 -1.82 17.31
N PRO A 77 16.34 -1.22 17.77
CA PRO A 77 17.65 -1.83 17.61
C PRO A 77 17.70 -3.13 18.40
N SER A 78 17.67 -4.26 17.70
CA SER A 78 17.85 -5.59 18.26
C SER A 78 19.27 -5.70 18.83
N SER A 79 19.44 -5.47 20.12
CA SER A 79 20.67 -5.74 20.87
C SER A 79 20.89 -7.24 21.15
N ALA A 80 20.28 -8.12 20.37
CA ALA A 80 20.50 -9.55 20.45
C ALA A 80 20.39 -10.17 19.06
N GLY A 81 21.54 -10.62 18.55
CA GLY A 81 21.61 -11.44 17.35
C GLY A 81 20.89 -12.77 17.59
N SER A 82 19.71 -12.91 16.99
CA SER A 82 19.19 -14.22 16.62
C SER A 82 18.54 -14.09 15.27
N HIS A 83 19.25 -14.61 14.27
CA HIS A 83 18.81 -14.68 12.88
C HIS A 83 17.81 -15.84 12.74
N SER A 84 16.65 -15.74 13.39
CA SER A 84 15.49 -16.56 13.06
C SER A 84 14.64 -15.76 12.07
N GLN A 85 15.00 -15.87 10.80
CA GLN A 85 14.20 -15.40 9.66
C GLN A 85 12.91 -16.23 9.58
N GLY A 86 12.00 -16.01 10.55
CA GLY A 86 10.62 -16.48 10.46
C GLY A 86 10.01 -15.86 9.20
N ARG A 87 9.46 -16.70 8.33
CA ARG A 87 8.75 -16.32 7.11
C ARG A 87 7.60 -15.36 7.49
N LYS A 88 7.87 -14.05 7.56
CA LYS A 88 6.87 -13.02 7.85
C LYS A 88 5.80 -13.13 6.76
N LYS A 89 4.56 -13.45 7.15
CA LYS A 89 3.41 -13.38 6.25
C LYS A 89 3.33 -11.94 5.77
N ILE A 90 3.52 -11.71 4.48
CA ILE A 90 3.40 -10.39 3.88
C ILE A 90 1.91 -10.06 3.88
N CYS A 91 1.50 -8.99 4.55
CA CYS A 91 0.13 -8.48 4.42
C CYS A 91 -0.11 -8.13 2.95
N ASP A 92 -1.13 -8.76 2.36
CA ASP A 92 -1.58 -8.44 1.02
C ASP A 92 -2.55 -7.26 1.11
N PHE A 93 -2.00 -6.05 0.97
CA PHE A 93 -2.80 -4.82 0.97
C PHE A 93 -3.84 -4.80 -0.16
N GLY A 94 -3.64 -5.57 -1.25
CA GLY A 94 -4.62 -5.72 -2.31
C GLY A 94 -5.89 -6.42 -1.81
N GLN A 95 -5.73 -7.53 -1.08
CA GLN A 95 -6.84 -8.25 -0.46
C GLN A 95 -7.58 -7.41 0.58
N LEU A 96 -6.84 -6.68 1.43
CA LEU A 96 -7.44 -5.76 2.42
C LEU A 96 -8.24 -4.65 1.73
N SER A 97 -7.67 -4.03 0.70
CA SER A 97 -8.37 -3.00 -0.08
C SER A 97 -9.61 -3.56 -0.78
N GLN A 98 -9.56 -4.80 -1.29
CA GLN A 98 -10.71 -5.45 -1.90
C GLN A 98 -11.81 -5.72 -0.87
N MET A 99 -11.49 -6.32 0.29
CA MET A 99 -12.47 -6.56 1.35
C MET A 99 -13.13 -5.27 1.83
N LEU A 100 -12.35 -4.20 1.95
CA LEU A 100 -12.87 -2.90 2.36
C LEU A 100 -13.76 -2.26 1.29
N HIS A 101 -13.44 -2.45 0.01
CA HIS A 101 -14.29 -2.05 -1.10
C HIS A 101 -15.62 -2.84 -1.12
N GLU A 102 -15.56 -4.16 -0.95
CA GLU A 102 -16.76 -5.01 -0.85
C GLU A 102 -17.64 -4.58 0.34
N ALA A 103 -17.05 -4.37 1.51
CA ALA A 103 -17.75 -3.87 2.69
C ALA A 103 -18.40 -2.50 2.45
N ARG A 104 -17.72 -1.58 1.74
CA ARG A 104 -18.28 -0.29 1.35
C ARG A 104 -19.49 -0.44 0.43
N MET A 105 -19.42 -1.35 -0.55
CA MET A 105 -20.52 -1.60 -1.48
C MET A 105 -21.75 -2.19 -0.77
N GLU A 106 -21.54 -3.18 0.11
CA GLU A 106 -22.59 -3.75 0.95
C GLU A 106 -23.22 -2.69 1.88
N LEU A 107 -22.41 -1.77 2.40
CA LEU A 107 -22.88 -0.67 3.24
C LEU A 107 -23.82 0.29 2.49
N VAL A 108 -23.58 0.55 1.20
CA VAL A 108 -24.48 1.40 0.39
C VAL A 108 -25.85 0.74 0.24
N GLU A 109 -25.89 -0.57 0.04
CA GLU A 109 -27.15 -1.31 0.01
C GLU A 109 -27.85 -1.26 1.38
N LEU A 110 -27.09 -1.49 2.46
CA LEU A 110 -27.58 -1.43 3.81
C LEU A 110 -28.14 -0.04 4.18
N ALA A 111 -27.49 1.04 3.73
CA ALA A 111 -27.96 2.40 3.95
C ALA A 111 -29.31 2.68 3.26
N LYS A 112 -29.51 2.15 2.04
CA LYS A 112 -30.81 2.23 1.35
C LYS A 112 -31.88 1.46 2.12
N ARG A 113 -31.56 0.24 2.57
CA ARG A 113 -32.47 -0.60 3.37
C ARG A 113 -32.83 0.07 4.70
N ASN A 114 -31.89 0.70 5.38
CA ASN A 114 -32.12 1.44 6.62
C ASN A 114 -32.99 2.70 6.40
N THR A 115 -32.84 3.38 5.26
CA THR A 115 -33.70 4.53 4.91
C THR A 115 -35.15 4.08 4.75
N PHE A 116 -35.37 2.98 4.05
CA PHE A 116 -36.69 2.36 3.93
C PHE A 116 -37.25 1.94 5.29
N GLU A 117 -36.44 1.27 6.12
CA GLU A 117 -36.83 0.87 7.48
C GLU A 117 -37.26 2.06 8.34
N SER A 118 -36.54 3.17 8.26
CA SER A 118 -36.88 4.39 9.00
C SER A 118 -38.20 5.03 8.52
N GLN A 119 -38.49 4.97 7.22
CA GLN A 119 -39.76 5.43 6.66
C GLN A 119 -40.92 4.53 7.11
N LEU A 120 -40.74 3.21 7.00
CA LEU A 120 -41.73 2.22 7.40
C LEU A 120 -42.06 2.30 8.89
N ARG A 121 -41.02 2.46 9.73
CA ARG A 121 -41.15 2.71 11.17
C ARG A 121 -41.97 3.98 11.45
N GLY A 122 -41.74 5.05 10.70
CA GLY A 122 -42.50 6.31 10.85
C GLY A 122 -43.98 6.16 10.50
N LEU A 123 -44.29 5.39 9.44
CA LEU A 123 -45.68 5.08 9.07
C LEU A 123 -46.36 4.20 10.13
N LEU A 124 -45.70 3.12 10.55
CA LEU A 124 -46.21 2.23 11.57
C LEU A 124 -46.44 2.97 12.90
N GLN A 125 -45.50 3.81 13.33
CA GLN A 125 -45.63 4.59 14.57
C GLN A 125 -46.77 5.61 14.52
N LYS A 126 -47.14 6.12 13.33
CA LYS A 126 -48.26 7.05 13.16
C LYS A 126 -49.61 6.34 13.30
N GLU A 127 -49.71 5.13 12.75
CA GLU A 127 -50.97 4.37 12.67
C GLU A 127 -51.24 3.50 13.92
N LEU A 128 -50.21 3.03 14.64
CA LEU A 128 -50.36 2.14 15.80
C LEU A 128 -50.70 2.85 17.13
N LYS A 129 -51.09 4.13 17.12
CA LYS A 129 -51.18 4.96 18.35
C LYS A 129 -52.20 4.50 19.40
N ASP A 130 -53.15 3.64 19.05
CA ASP A 130 -54.25 3.22 19.94
C ASP A 130 -54.06 1.85 20.63
N GLU A 131 -53.11 1.00 20.23
CA GLU A 131 -53.02 -0.39 20.74
C GLU A 131 -51.86 -0.68 21.71
N SER A 132 -52.18 -1.02 22.97
CA SER A 132 -51.23 -1.18 24.07
C SER A 132 -50.11 -2.22 23.85
N HIS A 133 -50.42 -3.38 23.27
CA HIS A 133 -49.46 -4.50 23.15
C HIS A 133 -48.53 -4.35 21.93
N LEU A 134 -49.07 -3.92 20.80
CA LEU A 134 -48.32 -3.73 19.55
C LEU A 134 -47.38 -2.51 19.64
N ILE A 135 -47.77 -1.45 20.36
CA ILE A 135 -46.89 -0.31 20.67
C ILE A 135 -45.66 -0.74 21.47
N TRP A 136 -45.80 -1.65 22.45
CA TRP A 136 -44.66 -2.10 23.25
C TRP A 136 -43.63 -2.85 22.42
N ARG A 137 -44.09 -3.82 21.60
CA ARG A 137 -43.22 -4.54 20.66
C ARG A 137 -42.57 -3.56 19.68
N MET A 138 -43.35 -2.65 19.10
CA MET A 138 -42.86 -1.64 18.17
C MET A 138 -41.76 -0.79 18.81
N ASN A 139 -42.00 -0.24 20.00
CA ASN A 139 -41.04 0.63 20.69
C ASN A 139 -39.70 -0.09 20.95
N MET A 140 -39.73 -1.36 21.35
CA MET A 140 -38.53 -2.17 21.53
C MET A 140 -37.71 -2.26 20.22
N TYR A 141 -38.35 -2.62 19.10
CA TYR A 141 -37.66 -2.70 17.81
C TYR A 141 -37.25 -1.33 17.25
N THR A 142 -38.00 -0.26 17.54
CA THR A 142 -37.63 1.09 17.12
C THR A 142 -36.31 1.53 17.77
N GLU A 143 -36.11 1.18 19.04
CA GLU A 143 -34.91 1.54 19.78
C GLU A 143 -33.70 0.75 19.28
N LEU A 144 -33.86 -0.56 19.03
CA LEU A 144 -32.82 -1.39 18.42
C LEU A 144 -32.44 -0.89 17.01
N SER A 145 -33.45 -0.59 16.18
CA SER A 145 -33.27 -0.04 14.84
C SER A 145 -32.52 1.30 14.83
N LYS A 146 -32.83 2.20 15.79
CA LYS A 146 -32.09 3.47 15.93
C LYS A 146 -30.61 3.25 16.20
N ARG A 147 -30.27 2.30 17.09
CA ARG A 147 -28.87 1.96 17.39
C ARG A 147 -28.14 1.44 16.16
N HIS A 148 -28.75 0.51 15.41
CA HIS A 148 -28.18 0.04 14.15
C HIS A 148 -28.02 1.17 13.12
N GLY A 149 -28.99 2.08 13.05
CA GLY A 149 -28.90 3.27 12.20
C GLY A 149 -27.68 4.14 12.51
N GLN A 150 -27.32 4.32 13.79
CA GLN A 150 -26.12 5.06 14.18
C GLN A 150 -24.83 4.35 13.73
N TYR A 151 -24.74 3.02 13.87
CA TYR A 151 -23.60 2.26 13.36
C TYR A 151 -23.46 2.39 11.84
N ILE A 152 -24.57 2.27 11.10
CA ILE A 152 -24.60 2.42 9.63
C ILE A 152 -24.13 3.81 9.19
N GLN A 153 -24.40 4.85 9.97
CA GLN A 153 -23.95 6.22 9.68
C GLN A 153 -22.47 6.46 9.97
N SER A 154 -21.91 5.81 11.00
CA SER A 154 -20.48 5.96 11.38
C SER A 154 -19.54 5.03 10.60
N LEU A 155 -20.03 3.91 10.09
CA LEU A 155 -19.24 2.92 9.34
C LEU A 155 -18.52 3.47 8.09
N PRO A 156 -19.12 4.36 7.27
CA PRO A 156 -18.44 4.93 6.10
C PRO A 156 -17.16 5.67 6.48
N GLU A 157 -17.17 6.41 7.59
CA GLU A 157 -16.01 7.15 8.08
C GLU A 157 -14.89 6.20 8.53
N ARG A 158 -15.25 5.13 9.24
CA ARG A 158 -14.29 4.10 9.67
C ARG A 158 -13.64 3.41 8.47
N ILE A 159 -14.45 2.99 7.51
CA ILE A 159 -13.99 2.36 6.26
C ILE A 159 -13.09 3.32 5.48
N SER A 160 -13.46 4.61 5.39
CA SER A 160 -12.63 5.62 4.73
C SER A 160 -11.29 5.81 5.44
N SER A 161 -11.29 5.88 6.77
CA SER A 161 -10.07 6.00 7.58
C SER A 161 -9.13 4.81 7.37
N GLN A 162 -9.66 3.57 7.43
CA GLN A 162 -8.87 2.36 7.17
C GLN A 162 -8.31 2.34 5.75
N THR A 163 -9.09 2.79 4.76
CA THR A 163 -8.65 2.90 3.36
C THR A 163 -7.45 3.84 3.24
N THR A 164 -7.50 5.00 3.88
CA THR A 164 -6.40 5.97 3.91
C THR A 164 -5.15 5.37 4.55
N VAL A 165 -5.30 4.65 5.66
CA VAL A 165 -4.17 3.98 6.31
C VAL A 165 -3.54 2.93 5.39
N ILE A 166 -4.34 2.07 4.75
CA ILE A 166 -3.84 1.08 3.78
C ILE A 166 -3.04 1.75 2.67
N TYR A 167 -3.56 2.82 2.06
CA TYR A 167 -2.83 3.54 1.01
C TYR A 167 -1.53 4.17 1.51
N SER A 168 -1.52 4.70 2.73
CA SER A 168 -0.29 5.23 3.33
C SER A 168 0.76 4.13 3.56
N LEU A 169 0.34 2.93 3.94
CA LEU A 169 1.21 1.77 4.12
C LEU A 169 1.76 1.27 2.78
N ILE A 170 0.94 1.22 1.73
CA ILE A 170 1.37 0.90 0.36
C ILE A 170 2.42 1.91 -0.10
N ALA A 171 2.13 3.21 0.00
CA ALA A 171 3.05 4.27 -0.42
C ALA A 171 4.39 4.20 0.34
N ARG A 172 4.35 3.93 1.65
CA ARG A 172 5.54 3.73 2.47
C ARG A 172 6.36 2.52 2.01
N ARG A 173 5.69 1.41 1.69
CA ARG A 173 6.32 0.19 1.18
C ARG A 173 7.00 0.45 -0.16
N ASP A 174 6.32 1.13 -1.08
CA ASP A 174 6.84 1.47 -2.39
C ASP A 174 8.05 2.40 -2.29
N ALA A 175 7.97 3.44 -1.44
CA ALA A 175 9.11 4.33 -1.18
C ALA A 175 10.34 3.55 -0.65
N ARG A 176 10.12 2.57 0.23
CA ARG A 176 11.22 1.72 0.74
C ARG A 176 11.80 0.81 -0.33
N LEU A 177 10.98 0.25 -1.22
CA LEU A 177 11.43 -0.54 -2.35
C LEU A 177 12.22 0.31 -3.35
N GLN A 178 11.71 1.49 -3.69
CA GLN A 178 12.42 2.45 -4.55
C GLN A 178 13.75 2.88 -3.93
N TYR A 179 13.80 3.12 -2.62
CA TYR A 179 15.06 3.42 -1.94
C TYR A 179 16.06 2.27 -2.03
N LYS A 180 15.62 1.01 -1.83
CA LYS A 180 16.47 -0.17 -1.99
C LYS A 180 16.97 -0.33 -3.42
N LEU A 181 16.07 -0.18 -4.40
CA LEU A 181 16.41 -0.21 -5.82
C LEU A 181 17.41 0.88 -6.16
N ALA A 182 17.17 2.13 -5.74
CA ALA A 182 18.10 3.24 -5.95
C ALA A 182 19.47 2.95 -5.32
N LYS A 183 19.52 2.40 -4.10
CA LYS A 183 20.76 2.01 -3.44
C LYS A 183 21.52 0.93 -4.23
N GLU A 184 20.81 -0.06 -4.76
CA GLU A 184 21.40 -1.11 -5.59
C GLU A 184 21.85 -0.56 -6.95
N THR A 185 21.09 0.34 -7.57
CA THR A 185 21.47 1.04 -8.81
C THR A 185 22.70 1.93 -8.61
N VAL A 186 22.82 2.61 -7.47
CA VAL A 186 24.02 3.39 -7.11
C VAL A 186 25.22 2.45 -6.96
N LYS A 187 25.04 1.26 -6.36
CA LYS A 187 26.10 0.25 -6.31
C LYS A 187 26.52 -0.22 -7.71
N ASP A 188 25.56 -0.46 -8.59
CA ASP A 188 25.82 -0.83 -9.99
C ASP A 188 26.52 0.29 -10.78
N SER A 189 26.23 1.56 -10.43
CA SER A 189 26.87 2.74 -11.03
C SER A 189 28.39 2.77 -10.81
N LYS A 190 28.94 2.10 -9.78
CA LYS A 190 30.40 1.94 -9.63
C LYS A 190 31.02 1.18 -10.81
N ALA A 191 30.41 0.07 -11.23
CA ALA A 191 30.90 -0.69 -12.37
C ALA A 191 30.83 0.14 -13.67
N MET A 192 29.75 0.92 -13.82
CA MET A 192 29.58 1.84 -14.93
C MET A 192 30.68 2.92 -14.98
N LYS A 193 31.02 3.51 -13.83
CA LYS A 193 32.13 4.48 -13.71
C LYS A 193 33.48 3.84 -14.07
N THR A 194 33.76 2.62 -13.60
CA THR A 194 35.02 1.92 -13.91
C THR A 194 35.17 1.65 -15.40
N LEU A 195 34.12 1.16 -16.07
CA LEU A 195 34.16 0.94 -17.53
C LEU A 195 34.39 2.24 -18.30
N ALA A 196 33.73 3.33 -17.91
CA ALA A 196 33.92 4.64 -18.52
C ALA A 196 35.36 5.15 -18.36
N ILE A 197 35.99 4.93 -17.21
CA ILE A 197 37.39 5.29 -16.99
C ILE A 197 38.28 4.47 -17.94
N ILE A 198 38.05 3.15 -18.04
CA ILE A 198 38.79 2.26 -18.95
C ILE A 198 38.64 2.75 -20.40
N THR A 199 37.43 3.07 -20.87
CA THR A 199 37.24 3.54 -22.24
C THR A 199 37.94 4.87 -22.51
N ILE A 200 37.94 5.80 -21.55
CA ILE A 200 38.68 7.07 -21.64
C ILE A 200 40.20 6.83 -21.82
N PHE A 201 40.75 5.81 -21.18
CA PHE A 201 42.17 5.44 -21.36
C PHE A 201 42.45 4.81 -22.73
N PHE A 202 41.56 3.93 -23.21
CA PHE A 202 41.79 3.22 -24.48
C PHE A 202 41.55 4.08 -25.71
N LEU A 203 40.56 4.98 -25.69
CA LEU A 203 40.16 5.78 -26.85
C LEU A 203 41.30 6.61 -27.50
N PRO A 204 42.16 7.34 -26.75
CA PRO A 204 43.29 8.05 -27.35
C PRO A 204 44.37 7.11 -27.88
N GLY A 205 44.63 6.00 -27.19
CA GLY A 205 45.61 5.00 -27.63
C GLY A 205 45.18 4.35 -28.96
N THR A 206 43.90 3.97 -29.07
CA THR A 206 43.35 3.41 -30.31
C THR A 206 43.37 4.43 -31.45
N PHE A 207 43.00 5.69 -31.19
CA PHE A 207 43.03 6.75 -32.21
C PHE A 207 44.44 6.95 -32.79
N VAL A 208 45.45 7.04 -31.93
CA VAL A 208 46.83 7.20 -32.37
C VAL A 208 47.31 5.94 -33.10
N ALA A 209 47.00 4.75 -32.60
CA ALA A 209 47.34 3.50 -33.29
C ALA A 209 46.74 3.44 -34.72
N THR A 210 45.51 3.92 -34.91
CA THR A 210 44.89 4.01 -36.24
C THR A 210 45.60 5.01 -37.15
N LEU A 211 45.98 6.18 -36.63
CA LEU A 211 46.73 7.19 -37.42
C LEU A 211 48.11 6.70 -37.88
N PHE A 212 48.77 5.89 -37.06
CA PHE A 212 50.02 5.23 -37.44
C PHE A 212 49.78 4.10 -38.46
N ALA A 213 48.70 3.32 -38.30
CA ALA A 213 48.36 2.23 -39.21
C ALA A 213 48.01 2.71 -40.64
N THR A 214 47.45 3.91 -40.78
CA THR A 214 47.17 4.53 -42.09
C THR A 214 48.39 5.24 -42.70
N ASN A 215 49.57 5.13 -42.08
CA ASN A 215 50.85 5.63 -42.60
C ASN A 215 50.83 7.14 -42.91
N MET A 216 49.99 7.92 -42.20
CA MET A 216 49.87 9.37 -42.40
C MET A 216 51.13 10.15 -42.00
N ILE A 217 52.05 9.53 -41.25
CA ILE A 217 53.27 10.14 -40.73
C ILE A 217 54.48 9.36 -41.28
N SER A 218 55.36 10.02 -42.03
CA SER A 218 56.56 9.41 -42.62
C SER A 218 57.72 9.36 -41.62
N PHE A 219 58.12 8.15 -41.21
CA PHE A 219 59.18 7.94 -40.23
C PHE A 219 60.54 7.56 -40.85
N THR A 220 61.63 8.01 -40.22
CA THR A 220 62.99 7.53 -40.51
C THR A 220 63.30 6.33 -39.61
N LYS A 221 63.82 5.24 -40.20
CA LYS A 221 64.01 3.91 -39.56
C LYS A 221 64.54 4.01 -38.12
N GLY A 222 63.78 3.47 -37.16
CA GLY A 222 64.22 3.22 -35.78
C GLY A 222 63.67 4.16 -34.70
N GLN A 223 62.95 5.24 -35.04
CA GLN A 223 62.40 6.20 -34.06
C GLN A 223 60.88 6.09 -33.81
N GLU A 224 60.19 5.16 -34.48
CA GLU A 224 58.71 5.09 -34.51
C GLU A 224 58.08 4.88 -33.14
N GLY A 225 58.69 4.04 -32.28
CA GLY A 225 58.18 3.78 -30.94
C GLY A 225 58.31 4.97 -29.99
N TRP A 226 59.35 5.79 -30.14
CA TRP A 226 59.56 6.98 -29.30
C TRP A 226 58.60 8.11 -29.68
N ILE A 227 58.37 8.32 -30.99
CA ILE A 227 57.39 9.32 -31.43
C ILE A 227 55.97 8.92 -31.07
N TYR A 228 55.62 7.63 -31.15
CA TYR A 228 54.35 7.12 -30.64
C TYR A 228 54.16 7.47 -29.15
N ALA A 229 55.16 7.19 -28.30
CA ALA A 229 55.10 7.52 -26.87
C ALA A 229 54.98 9.02 -26.61
N VAL A 230 55.73 9.84 -27.34
CA VAL A 230 55.72 11.32 -27.20
C VAL A 230 54.38 11.93 -27.62
N VAL A 231 53.61 11.30 -28.50
CA VAL A 231 52.29 11.79 -28.92
C VAL A 231 51.17 11.25 -28.02
N VAL A 232 51.21 9.98 -27.66
CA VAL A 232 50.15 9.33 -26.86
C VAL A 232 50.11 9.85 -25.43
N VAL A 233 51.26 9.97 -24.77
CA VAL A 233 51.33 10.39 -23.36
C VAL A 233 50.67 11.77 -23.14
N PRO A 234 51.04 12.85 -23.87
CA PRO A 234 50.41 14.15 -23.66
C PRO A 234 48.94 14.15 -24.06
N LEU A 235 48.53 13.41 -25.10
CA LEU A 235 47.12 13.31 -25.48
C LEU A 235 46.29 12.68 -24.36
N THR A 236 46.80 11.63 -23.72
CA THR A 236 46.15 10.96 -22.59
C THR A 236 46.06 11.88 -21.37
N VAL A 237 47.13 12.64 -21.09
CA VAL A 237 47.16 13.63 -20.00
C VAL A 237 46.18 14.77 -20.26
N ILE A 238 46.07 15.28 -21.50
CA ILE A 238 45.13 16.35 -21.86
C ILE A 238 43.68 15.90 -21.62
N ILE A 239 43.32 14.69 -22.04
CA ILE A 239 41.98 14.13 -21.84
C ILE A 239 41.69 13.95 -20.35
N MET A 240 42.65 13.40 -19.60
CA MET A 240 42.54 13.21 -18.14
C MET A 240 42.36 14.55 -17.41
N VAL A 241 43.19 15.55 -17.72
CA VAL A 241 43.13 16.89 -17.10
C VAL A 241 41.83 17.61 -17.48
N SER A 242 41.40 17.52 -18.75
CA SER A 242 40.12 18.08 -19.21
C SER A 242 38.94 17.49 -18.44
N TRP A 243 38.93 16.17 -18.25
CA TRP A 243 37.89 15.47 -17.49
C TRP A 243 37.88 15.88 -16.00
N ILE A 244 39.04 15.92 -15.35
CA ILE A 244 39.19 16.36 -13.95
C ILE A 244 38.72 17.81 -13.76
N LEU A 245 39.09 18.70 -14.69
CA LEU A 245 38.67 20.10 -14.66
C LEU A 245 37.16 20.24 -14.89
N TRP A 246 36.56 19.41 -15.75
CA TRP A 246 35.12 19.41 -16.00
C TRP A 246 34.33 18.91 -14.77
N ILE A 247 34.79 17.85 -14.11
CA ILE A 247 34.22 17.36 -12.84
C ILE A 247 34.37 18.41 -11.74
N ARG A 248 35.54 19.04 -11.59
CA ARG A 248 35.77 20.10 -10.59
C ARG A 248 34.91 21.34 -10.84
N LYS A 249 34.63 21.70 -12.10
CA LYS A 249 33.75 22.83 -12.45
C LYS A 249 32.26 22.51 -12.24
N LYS A 250 31.83 21.26 -12.33
CA LYS A 250 30.44 20.83 -12.03
C LYS A 250 30.12 20.73 -10.54
N LYS A 251 30.74 21.55 -9.69
CA LYS A 251 30.28 21.73 -8.30
C LYS A 251 29.02 22.60 -8.28
N ASN A 252 27.88 22.01 -8.63
CA ASN A 252 26.61 22.30 -7.97
C ASN A 252 26.38 21.15 -6.97
N PRO A 253 26.51 21.38 -5.64
CA PRO A 253 26.81 20.34 -4.67
C PRO A 253 25.54 19.69 -4.11
N TYR A 254 24.92 18.76 -4.84
CA TYR A 254 23.85 17.98 -4.21
C TYR A 254 23.69 16.50 -4.61
N ARG A 255 24.63 15.81 -5.30
CA ARG A 255 24.34 14.39 -5.61
C ARG A 255 25.45 13.42 -5.96
N GLU A 256 26.72 13.72 -5.72
CA GLU A 256 27.78 12.77 -6.12
C GLU A 256 28.86 12.53 -5.05
N SER A 257 29.16 13.51 -4.19
CA SER A 257 30.16 13.35 -3.11
C SER A 257 29.65 12.59 -1.89
N ASP A 258 28.36 12.68 -1.57
CA ASP A 258 27.80 12.02 -0.38
C ASP A 258 27.58 10.53 -0.63
N GLU A 259 27.32 10.15 -1.90
CA GLU A 259 27.27 8.74 -2.30
C GLU A 259 28.65 8.09 -2.21
N GLU A 260 29.72 8.71 -2.74
CA GLU A 260 31.07 8.12 -2.70
C GLU A 260 31.64 7.97 -1.28
N GLN A 261 31.32 8.89 -0.36
CA GLN A 261 31.81 8.86 1.02
C GLN A 261 31.08 7.81 1.90
N ASP A 262 29.80 7.54 1.63
CA ASP A 262 29.06 6.43 2.26
C ASP A 262 29.43 5.07 1.66
N LEU A 263 29.78 5.04 0.38
CA LEU A 263 30.14 3.85 -0.40
C LEU A 263 31.51 3.24 -0.07
N GLU A 264 32.41 3.99 0.56
CA GLU A 264 33.69 3.51 1.09
C GLU A 264 33.53 3.01 2.54
N SER A 265 32.68 3.66 3.35
CA SER A 265 32.43 3.27 4.74
C SER A 265 31.70 1.93 4.92
N VAL A 266 30.91 1.51 3.93
CA VAL A 266 30.13 0.25 3.97
C VAL A 266 30.94 -0.96 3.45
N ASN A 267 32.00 -0.73 2.68
CA ASN A 267 32.76 -1.79 2.01
C ASN A 267 34.10 -2.12 2.69
N ASP A 268 34.46 -1.42 3.77
CA ASP A 268 35.67 -1.65 4.54
C ASP A 268 35.41 -2.53 5.79
N PRO A 269 35.80 -3.81 5.80
CA PRO A 269 35.68 -4.65 7.00
C PRO A 269 36.56 -4.16 8.17
N MET A 270 37.47 -3.21 7.93
CA MET A 270 38.39 -2.67 8.93
C MET A 270 37.88 -1.42 9.67
N LEU A 271 36.79 -0.78 9.21
CA LEU A 271 36.18 0.38 9.88
C LEU A 271 35.03 0.04 10.84
N ILE A 272 34.42 -1.14 10.69
CA ILE A 272 33.39 -1.63 11.61
C ILE A 272 33.95 -1.83 13.04
N THR A 273 35.23 -2.21 13.16
CA THR A 273 35.89 -2.41 14.47
C THR A 273 36.28 -1.10 15.16
N LYS A 274 36.56 -0.02 14.41
CA LYS A 274 36.93 1.29 15.01
C LYS A 274 35.73 2.14 15.44
N LYS A 275 34.57 2.04 14.78
CA LYS A 275 33.37 2.79 15.18
C LYS A 275 32.68 2.23 16.43
N VAL A 276 32.81 0.93 16.69
CA VAL A 276 32.30 0.28 17.92
C VAL A 276 33.19 0.61 19.14
N PHE A 277 34.45 1.00 18.95
CA PHE A 277 35.42 1.25 20.02
C PHE A 277 35.59 2.75 20.38
N LYS A 278 34.76 3.65 19.82
CA LYS A 278 34.78 5.09 20.13
C LYS A 278 33.48 5.54 20.81
N TRP A 279 33.17 4.87 21.90
CA TRP A 279 32.28 5.35 22.97
C TRP A 279 32.90 4.90 24.29
N ASP A 280 33.97 5.60 24.67
CA ASP A 280 34.30 5.88 26.08
C ASP A 280 34.06 7.39 26.28
#